data_AF-Q1N2E9-F1
#
_entry.id   AF-Q1N2E9-F1
#
_cell.length_a   1.000
_cell.length_b   1.000
_cell.length_c   1.000
_cell.angle_alpha   90.00
_cell.angle_beta   90.00
_cell.angle_gamma   90.00
#
_symmetry.space_group_name_H-M   'P 1'
#
loop_
_entity.id
_entity.type
_entity.pdbx_description
1 polymer ?
#
loop_
_entity_poly.entity_id
_entity_poly.type
_entity_poly.pdbx_seq_one_letter_code
_entity_poly.pdbx_strand_id
1 'polypeptide(L)'
;MSEQEQTAKQMDPDFFKRTDKFIQLANELIKDHEPGKVSASLLYAAARFNAHIVTASAKDKAEADLNKGEALEYFTQQYAAMLKANLEDYVEKYDEYLK
;
A
#
# COMPACT_ATOMS: atom_id res chain seq x y z
N MET A 1 -12.10 -5.20 -19.97
CA MET A 1 -11.51 -5.48 -18.65
C MET A 1 -10.70 -4.26 -18.27
N SER A 2 -10.95 -3.68 -17.10
CA SER A 2 -10.19 -2.49 -16.66
C SER A 2 -8.75 -2.89 -16.29
N GLU A 3 -7.81 -1.94 -16.34
CA GLU A 3 -6.43 -2.18 -15.87
C GLU A 3 -6.41 -2.69 -14.41
N GLN A 4 -7.38 -2.26 -13.60
CA GLN A 4 -7.59 -2.72 -12.23
C GLN A 4 -7.90 -4.23 -12.14
N GLU A 5 -8.71 -4.78 -13.06
CA GLU A 5 -8.97 -6.23 -13.14
C GLU A 5 -7.74 -7.03 -13.58
N GLN A 6 -6.81 -6.42 -14.33
CA GLN A 6 -5.56 -7.05 -14.72
C GLN A 6 -4.53 -7.06 -13.59
N THR A 7 -4.46 -6.00 -12.77
CA THR A 7 -3.58 -5.95 -11.58
C THR A 7 -4.02 -6.95 -10.51
N ALA A 8 -5.33 -7.05 -10.24
CA ALA A 8 -5.87 -8.02 -9.28
C ALA A 8 -5.60 -9.49 -9.67
N LYS A 9 -5.46 -9.77 -10.98
CA LYS A 9 -5.18 -11.12 -11.51
C LYS A 9 -3.74 -11.59 -11.32
N GLN A 10 -2.81 -10.67 -11.03
CA GLN A 10 -1.41 -11.00 -10.71
C GLN A 10 -1.14 -11.17 -9.20
N MET A 11 -2.13 -10.88 -8.35
CA MET A 11 -1.98 -10.96 -6.91
C MET A 11 -2.23 -12.38 -6.42
N ASP A 12 -1.42 -12.86 -5.47
CA ASP A 12 -1.60 -14.18 -4.90
C ASP A 12 -2.96 -14.31 -4.19
N PRO A 13 -3.51 -15.53 -4.04
CA PRO A 13 -4.84 -15.74 -3.46
C PRO A 13 -5.02 -15.14 -2.05
N ASP A 14 -3.92 -14.95 -1.31
CA ASP A 14 -3.94 -14.42 0.05
C ASP A 14 -3.60 -12.92 0.12
N PHE A 15 -3.34 -12.25 -1.00
CA PHE A 15 -3.05 -10.82 -1.03
C PHE A 15 -4.12 -10.01 -0.31
N PHE A 16 -5.38 -10.18 -0.72
CA PHE A 16 -6.50 -9.44 -0.13
C PHE A 16 -6.67 -9.78 1.35
N LYS A 17 -6.49 -11.05 1.74
CA LYS A 17 -6.54 -11.45 3.16
C LYS A 17 -5.48 -10.75 4.00
N ARG A 18 -4.28 -10.50 3.46
CA ARG A 18 -3.23 -9.75 4.17
C ARG A 18 -3.56 -8.26 4.23
N THR A 19 -4.04 -7.68 3.13
CA THR A 19 -4.47 -6.28 3.07
C THR A 19 -5.60 -6.00 4.06
N ASP A 20 -6.59 -6.88 4.13
CA ASP A 20 -7.72 -6.77 5.07
C ASP A 20 -7.26 -6.76 6.52
N LYS A 21 -6.23 -7.56 6.88
CA LYS A 21 -5.67 -7.53 8.23
C LYS A 21 -5.04 -6.17 8.58
N PHE A 22 -4.38 -5.51 7.62
CA PHE A 22 -3.84 -4.17 7.84
C PHE A 22 -4.95 -3.13 8.00
N ILE A 23 -6.00 -3.21 7.18
CA ILE A 23 -7.17 -2.32 7.27
C ILE A 23 -7.92 -2.54 8.58
N GLN A 24 -8.14 -3.79 9.01
CA GLN A 24 -8.75 -4.10 10.29
C GLN A 24 -7.97 -3.46 11.45
N LEU A 25 -6.64 -3.58 11.45
CA LEU A 25 -5.82 -2.93 12.46
C LEU A 25 -5.96 -1.40 12.42
N ALA A 26 -5.95 -0.78 11.24
CA ALA A 26 -6.17 0.65 11.10
C ALA A 26 -7.55 1.06 11.65
N ASN A 27 -8.60 0.28 11.36
CA ASN A 27 -9.96 0.52 11.85
C ASN A 27 -10.08 0.36 13.37
N GLU A 28 -9.28 -0.51 14.00
CA GLU A 28 -9.19 -0.58 15.46
C GLU A 28 -8.50 0.67 16.03
N LEU A 29 -7.40 1.12 15.42
CA LEU A 29 -6.64 2.28 15.90
C LEU A 29 -7.42 3.59 15.82
N ILE A 30 -8.29 3.77 14.82
CA ILE A 30 -9.11 5.00 14.68
C ILE A 30 -10.18 5.13 15.78
N LYS A 31 -10.44 4.09 16.57
CA LYS A 31 -11.34 4.18 17.73
C LYS A 31 -10.77 5.10 18.81
N ASP A 32 -9.44 5.17 18.91
CA ASP A 32 -8.72 5.93 19.93
C ASP A 32 -7.90 7.11 19.36
N HIS A 33 -7.80 7.21 18.03
CA HIS A 33 -6.94 8.18 17.36
C HIS A 33 -7.59 8.80 16.13
N GLU A 34 -7.24 10.05 15.82
CA GLU A 34 -7.69 10.73 14.60
C GLU A 34 -7.34 9.92 13.33
N PRO A 35 -8.28 9.72 12.39
CA PRO A 35 -8.05 8.95 11.16
C PRO A 35 -6.82 9.40 10.37
N GLY A 36 -6.57 10.71 10.30
CA GLY A 36 -5.39 11.26 9.64
C GLY A 36 -4.06 10.80 10.26
N LYS A 37 -4.01 10.64 11.60
CA LYS A 37 -2.81 10.15 12.30
C LYS A 37 -2.58 8.67 12.04
N VAL A 38 -3.65 7.87 12.02
CA VAL A 38 -3.58 6.44 11.70
C VAL A 38 -3.16 6.23 10.24
N SER A 39 -3.71 7.01 9.31
CA SER A 39 -3.33 7.00 7.90
C SER A 39 -1.83 7.32 7.70
N ALA A 40 -1.33 8.38 8.33
CA ALA A 40 0.09 8.72 8.28
C ALA A 40 0.98 7.61 8.89
N SER A 41 0.52 6.98 9.97
CA SER A 41 1.22 5.86 10.60
C SER A 41 1.28 4.64 9.70
N LEU A 42 0.19 4.33 8.99
CA LEU A 42 0.12 3.21 8.06
C LEU A 42 1.06 3.41 6.85
N LEU A 43 1.08 4.63 6.29
CA LEU A 43 2.00 5.00 5.21
C LEU A 43 3.47 4.82 5.66
N TYR A 44 3.81 5.31 6.84
CA TYR A 44 5.17 5.18 7.38
C TYR A 44 5.53 3.72 7.70
N ALA A 45 4.58 2.93 8.22
CA ALA A 45 4.77 1.50 8.48
C ALA A 45 5.07 0.73 7.19
N ALA A 46 4.29 0.98 6.12
CA ALA A 46 4.53 0.38 4.80
C ALA A 46 5.92 0.75 4.26
N ALA A 47 6.32 2.02 4.35
CA ALA A 47 7.64 2.47 3.91
C ALA A 47 8.78 1.77 4.67
N ARG A 48 8.68 1.64 6.00
CA ARG A 48 9.69 0.95 6.82
C ARG A 48 9.77 -0.53 6.50
N PHE A 49 8.62 -1.19 6.36
CA PHE A 49 8.58 -2.61 6.03
C PHE A 49 9.21 -2.87 4.66
N ASN A 50 8.82 -2.11 3.64
CA ASN A 50 9.37 -2.26 2.29
C ASN A 50 10.86 -1.96 2.22
N ALA A 51 11.34 -0.93 2.92
CA ALA A 51 12.78 -0.64 3.03
C ALA A 51 13.55 -1.81 3.68
N HIS A 52 12.98 -2.44 4.71
CA HIS A 52 13.57 -3.63 5.32
C HIS A 52 13.63 -4.80 4.34
N ILE A 53 12.55 -5.09 3.60
CA ILE A 53 12.54 -6.20 2.64
C ILE A 53 13.61 -6.02 1.56
N VAL A 54 13.71 -4.82 0.97
CA VAL A 54 14.71 -4.53 -0.09
C VAL A 54 16.14 -4.65 0.43
N THR A 55 16.39 -4.13 1.62
CA THR A 55 17.74 -4.18 2.20
C THR A 55 18.11 -5.57 2.69
N ALA A 56 17.15 -6.33 3.23
CA ALA A 56 17.35 -7.71 3.67
C ALA A 56 17.53 -8.70 2.52
N SER A 57 17.03 -8.39 1.31
CA SER A 57 17.25 -9.21 0.11
C SER A 57 18.61 -8.96 -0.57
N ALA A 58 19.32 -7.90 -0.19
CA ALA A 58 20.65 -7.61 -0.74
C ALA A 58 21.73 -8.47 -0.08
N LYS A 59 22.70 -8.94 -0.87
CA LYS A 59 23.84 -9.73 -0.38
C LYS A 59 24.79 -8.94 0.51
N ASP A 60 24.89 -7.65 0.28
CA ASP A 60 25.80 -6.73 0.96
C ASP A 60 25.30 -5.29 0.89
N LYS A 61 26.04 -4.39 1.55
CA LYS A 61 25.71 -2.97 1.61
C LYS A 61 25.77 -2.27 0.24
N ALA A 62 26.66 -2.71 -0.66
CA ALA A 62 26.80 -2.08 -1.97
C ALA A 62 25.60 -2.41 -2.86
N GLU A 63 25.13 -3.66 -2.82
CA GLU A 63 23.92 -4.09 -3.51
C GLU A 63 22.67 -3.45 -2.90
N ALA A 64 22.60 -3.30 -1.57
CA ALA A 64 21.50 -2.59 -0.91
C ALA A 64 21.42 -1.11 -1.36
N ASP A 65 22.57 -0.46 -1.54
CA ASP A 65 22.62 0.93 -2.00
C ASP A 65 22.21 1.08 -3.47
N LEU A 66 22.55 0.12 -4.32
CA LEU A 66 22.08 0.03 -5.72
C LEU A 66 20.55 -0.16 -5.76
N ASN A 67 20.03 -1.15 -5.03
CA ASN A 67 18.61 -1.52 -5.02
C ASN A 67 17.71 -0.41 -4.46
N LYS A 68 18.26 0.48 -3.63
CA LYS A 68 17.52 1.60 -3.01
C LYS A 68 16.83 2.49 -4.06
N GLY A 69 17.51 2.79 -5.17
CA GLY A 69 16.98 3.67 -6.21
C GLY A 69 15.78 3.06 -6.92
N GLU A 70 15.96 1.83 -7.41
CA GLU A 70 14.91 1.06 -8.09
C GLU A 70 13.70 0.82 -7.17
N ALA A 71 13.94 0.50 -5.90
CA ALA A 71 12.89 0.32 -4.92
C ALA A 71 12.05 1.58 -4.68
N LEU A 72 12.71 2.75 -4.58
CA LEU A 72 12.01 4.01 -4.38
C LEU A 72 11.06 4.31 -5.55
N GLU A 73 11.56 4.17 -6.77
CA GLU A 73 10.76 4.38 -7.98
C GLU A 73 9.59 3.38 -8.03
N TYR A 74 9.88 2.08 -7.85
CA TYR A 74 8.86 1.04 -7.88
C TYR A 74 7.75 1.29 -6.86
N PHE A 75 8.07 1.45 -5.56
CA PHE A 75 7.04 1.57 -4.53
C PHE A 75 6.22 2.85 -4.65
N THR A 76 6.83 3.96 -5.06
CA THR A 76 6.10 5.23 -5.23
C THR A 76 5.13 5.16 -6.41
N GLN A 77 5.55 4.58 -7.54
CA GLN A 77 4.68 4.37 -8.69
C GLN A 77 3.52 3.42 -8.37
N GLN A 78 3.80 2.29 -7.72
CA GLN A 78 2.76 1.33 -7.32
C GLN A 78 1.75 1.96 -6.36
N TYR A 79 2.23 2.68 -5.34
CA TYR A 79 1.34 3.36 -4.39
C TYR A 79 0.47 4.42 -5.08
N ALA A 80 1.05 5.25 -5.95
CA ALA A 80 0.32 6.27 -6.68
C ALA A 80 -0.78 5.66 -7.58
N ALA A 81 -0.47 4.58 -8.29
CA ALA A 81 -1.43 3.88 -9.14
C ALA A 81 -2.59 3.29 -8.34
N MET A 82 -2.30 2.59 -7.25
CA MET A 82 -3.32 2.01 -6.36
C MET A 82 -4.17 3.09 -5.70
N LEU A 83 -3.55 4.17 -5.19
CA LEU A 83 -4.27 5.27 -4.56
C LEU A 83 -5.20 5.96 -5.56
N LYS A 84 -4.72 6.25 -6.77
CA LYS A 84 -5.53 6.83 -7.84
C LYS A 84 -6.76 5.97 -8.14
N ALA A 85 -6.54 4.67 -8.37
CA ALA A 85 -7.60 3.72 -8.66
C ALA A 85 -8.70 3.70 -7.56
N ASN A 86 -8.29 3.70 -6.29
CA ASN A 86 -9.24 3.74 -5.17
C ASN A 86 -9.96 5.09 -5.10
N LEU A 87 -9.25 6.20 -5.23
CA LEU A 87 -9.87 7.53 -5.21
C LEU A 87 -10.92 7.69 -6.32
N GLU A 88 -10.61 7.22 -7.53
CA GLU A 88 -11.56 7.21 -8.65
C GLU A 88 -12.81 6.39 -8.31
N ASP A 89 -12.66 5.20 -7.72
CA ASP A 89 -13.80 4.36 -7.30
C ASP A 89 -14.67 5.04 -6.23
N TYR A 90 -14.05 5.62 -5.20
CA TYR A 90 -14.77 6.35 -4.14
C TYR A 90 -15.47 7.62 -4.65
N VAL A 91 -14.89 8.29 -5.66
CA VAL A 91 -15.51 9.46 -6.29
C VAL A 91 -16.69 9.03 -7.17
N GLU A 92 -16.53 7.97 -7.96
CA GLU A 92 -17.59 7.43 -8.82
C GLU A 92 -18.80 6.97 -8.00
N LYS A 93 -18.55 6.32 -6.86
CA LYS A 93 -19.58 5.76 -5.97
C LYS A 93 -19.87 6.61 -4.75
N TYR A 94 -19.57 7.90 -4.81
CA TYR A 94 -19.65 8.81 -3.67
C TYR A 94 -21.01 8.74 -2.96
N ASP A 95 -22.10 8.79 -3.74
CA ASP A 95 -23.47 8.75 -3.23
C ASP A 95 -23.89 7.39 -2.67
N GLU A 96 -23.23 6.30 -3.06
CA GLU A 96 -23.51 4.94 -2.56
C GLU A 96 -22.73 4.62 -1.29
N TYR A 97 -21.50 5.14 -1.18
CA TYR A 97 -20.59 4.80 -0.08
C TYR A 97 -20.59 5.81 1.07
N LEU A 98 -20.91 7.09 0.80
CA LEU A 98 -20.70 8.17 1.77
C LEU A 98 -21.94 9.01 2.09
N LYS A 99 -23.13 8.67 1.56
CA LYS A 99 -24.41 9.26 1.95
C LYS A 99 -25.21 8.37 2.89
#